data_AF-A0A956J5Q9-F1
#
_entry.id   AF-A0A956J5Q9-F1
#
_cell.length_a   1.000
_cell.length_b   1.000
_cell.length_c   1.000
_cell.angle_alpha   90.00
_cell.angle_beta   90.00
_cell.angle_gamma   90.00
#
_symmetry.space_group_name_H-M   'P 1'
#
loop_
_entity.id
_entity.type
_entity.pdbx_description
1 polymer ?
#
loop_
_entity_poly.entity_id
_entity_poly.type
_entity_poly.pdbx_seq_one_letter_code
_entity_poly.pdbx_strand_id
1 'polypeptide(L)'
;MLAEATAIGRTVLDRSDQTAPSGIVLGQLIRDARERGVEVPHEADEVFAELNKWAGGALAAMIAATAAQVPTPAQLAGLVAAMPPARYAEDVGYDMGNIATLAQRSLADEAVLDVAEDASFVLELLADRGTALPNWDEAAAPPALLEQGQPAAIARSISADGVDVLQLGFDATGRLIRLATSNGELGMPTVEDGDKFSRPAFQAWSHSFPFHYGVDESPNLFYRTTECLQLGWSAARPTIVAASSELQAFPPTIFYDGTVFLGRKVAVTAVPSLAWLSGARERAHKGDGRRVAWISTAEGEDGRSTLTLLAQRLDGPFTDHGFVVDNGGVLPERFAGASMAVLTAHG
;
A
#
# COMPACT_ATOMS: atom_id res chain seq x y z
N MET A 1 -5.93 16.38 30.95
CA MET A 1 -5.26 16.13 29.68
C MET A 1 -4.98 17.39 28.87
N LEU A 2 -5.95 18.04 28.21
CA LEU A 2 -5.65 19.24 27.39
C LEU A 2 -4.97 20.38 28.19
N ALA A 3 -5.54 20.77 29.33
CA ALA A 3 -4.95 21.80 30.20
C ALA A 3 -3.55 21.44 30.73
N GLU A 4 -3.29 20.16 31.01
CA GLU A 4 -1.97 19.68 31.46
C GLU A 4 -0.96 19.74 30.31
N ALA A 5 -1.36 19.34 29.09
CA ALA A 5 -0.52 19.43 27.91
C ALA A 5 -0.18 20.89 27.56
N THR A 6 -1.13 21.82 27.73
CA THR A 6 -0.89 23.27 27.58
C THR A 6 0.15 23.76 28.60
N ALA A 7 0.03 23.36 29.87
CA ALA A 7 0.99 23.74 30.91
C ALA A 7 2.40 23.16 30.67
N ILE A 8 2.48 21.91 30.19
CA ILE A 8 3.74 21.28 29.78
C ILE A 8 4.36 22.04 28.59
N GLY A 9 3.55 22.36 27.57
CA GLY A 9 3.99 23.12 26.41
C GLY A 9 4.59 24.47 26.80
N ARG A 10 3.95 25.17 27.75
CA ARG A 10 4.46 26.43 28.30
C ARG A 10 5.79 26.26 29.02
N THR A 11 5.92 25.21 29.82
CA THR A 11 7.19 24.88 30.50
C THR A 11 8.33 24.60 29.51
N VAL A 12 8.02 23.92 28.39
CA VAL A 12 9.00 23.63 27.32
C VAL A 12 9.46 24.90 26.63
N LEU A 13 8.53 25.83 26.33
CA LEU A 13 8.86 27.14 25.78
C LEU A 13 9.73 27.95 26.74
N ASP A 14 9.33 28.04 28.01
CA ASP A 14 10.06 28.79 29.05
C ASP A 14 11.50 28.30 29.24
N ARG A 15 11.72 26.99 29.07
CA ARG A 15 13.03 26.34 29.22
C ARG A 15 13.82 26.25 27.90
N SER A 16 13.25 26.68 26.78
CA SER A 16 13.83 26.51 25.44
C SER A 16 14.23 25.05 25.15
N ASP A 17 13.39 24.10 25.59
CA ASP A 17 13.62 22.66 25.41
C ASP A 17 13.09 22.18 24.04
N GLN A 18 13.20 20.89 23.74
CA GLN A 18 12.70 20.31 22.49
C GLN A 18 11.17 20.47 22.37
N THR A 19 10.74 21.30 21.42
CA THR A 19 9.34 21.69 21.25
C THR A 19 8.48 20.66 20.53
N ALA A 20 9.08 19.74 19.77
CA ALA A 20 8.36 18.79 18.92
C ALA A 20 7.43 17.85 19.68
N PRO A 21 7.90 17.12 20.71
CA PRO A 21 7.06 16.14 21.40
C PRO A 21 5.84 16.81 22.05
N SER A 22 6.03 17.94 22.70
CA SER A 22 4.95 18.72 23.31
C SER A 22 4.01 19.34 22.28
N GLY A 23 4.53 19.81 21.15
CA GLY A 23 3.74 20.33 20.04
C GLY A 23 2.85 19.27 19.42
N ILE A 24 3.37 18.06 19.18
CA ILE A 24 2.60 16.92 18.65
C ILE A 24 1.47 16.53 19.59
N VAL A 25 1.77 16.32 20.88
CA VAL A 25 0.76 15.90 21.87
C VAL A 25 -0.31 16.98 22.06
N LEU A 26 0.08 18.24 22.21
CA LEU A 26 -0.87 19.34 22.36
C LEU A 26 -1.75 19.49 21.11
N GLY A 27 -1.15 19.41 19.92
CA GLY A 27 -1.87 19.46 18.64
C GLY A 27 -2.90 18.35 18.49
N GLN A 28 -2.55 17.10 18.86
CA GLN A 28 -3.49 15.97 18.88
C GLN A 28 -4.64 16.20 19.86
N LEU A 29 -4.36 16.71 21.07
CA LEU A 29 -5.40 16.97 22.06
C LEU A 29 -6.32 18.13 21.67
N ILE A 30 -5.79 19.18 21.04
CA ILE A 30 -6.58 20.28 20.47
C ILE A 30 -7.52 19.74 19.38
N ARG A 31 -7.01 18.90 18.49
CA ARG A 31 -7.82 18.25 17.46
C ARG A 31 -8.92 17.38 18.08
N ASP A 32 -8.56 16.47 18.97
CA ASP A 32 -9.51 15.54 19.61
C ASP A 32 -10.60 16.30 20.39
N ALA A 33 -10.26 17.44 21.01
CA ALA A 33 -11.24 18.31 21.64
C ALA A 33 -12.22 18.90 20.62
N ARG A 34 -11.72 19.44 19.50
CA ARG A 34 -12.55 19.97 18.41
C ARG A 34 -13.47 18.92 17.80
N GLU A 35 -12.97 17.72 17.53
CA GLU A 35 -13.75 16.60 16.99
C GLU A 35 -14.91 16.19 17.91
N ARG A 36 -14.74 16.34 19.23
CA ARG A 36 -15.76 16.04 20.23
C ARG A 36 -16.67 17.24 20.56
N GLY A 37 -16.51 18.37 19.86
CA GLY A 37 -17.24 19.60 20.13
C GLY A 37 -16.89 20.24 21.48
N VAL A 38 -15.73 19.91 22.06
CA VAL A 38 -15.22 20.51 23.29
C VAL A 38 -14.51 21.81 22.94
N GLU A 39 -14.84 22.89 23.65
CA GLU A 39 -14.21 24.19 23.46
C GLU A 39 -12.71 24.11 23.78
N VAL A 40 -11.88 24.58 22.84
CA VAL A 40 -10.43 24.66 23.02
C VAL A 40 -10.10 26.02 23.63
N PRO A 41 -9.45 26.08 24.82
CA PRO A 41 -9.05 27.34 25.41
C PRO A 41 -8.08 28.10 24.50
N HIS A 42 -8.25 29.41 24.38
CA HIS A 42 -7.39 30.26 23.54
C HIS A 42 -5.89 30.09 23.86
N GLU A 43 -5.56 29.95 25.14
CA GLU A 43 -4.19 29.71 25.62
C GLU A 43 -3.57 28.44 25.00
N ALA A 44 -4.37 27.38 24.79
CA ALA A 44 -3.86 26.16 24.17
C ALA A 44 -3.46 26.39 22.71
N ASP A 45 -4.24 27.17 21.97
CA ASP A 45 -3.93 27.57 20.59
C ASP A 45 -2.69 28.47 20.52
N GLU A 46 -2.54 29.41 21.46
CA GLU A 46 -1.35 30.28 21.55
C GLU A 46 -0.08 29.47 21.83
N VAL A 47 -0.10 28.60 22.85
CA VAL A 47 1.05 27.75 23.22
C VAL A 47 1.41 26.81 22.06
N PHE A 48 0.41 26.24 21.39
CA PHE A 48 0.64 25.40 20.21
C PHE A 48 1.30 26.18 19.07
N ALA A 49 0.82 27.40 18.77
CA ALA A 49 1.39 28.24 17.73
C ALA A 49 2.86 28.61 18.02
N GLU A 50 3.19 28.91 19.28
CA GLU A 50 4.57 29.18 19.68
C GLU A 50 5.46 27.94 19.59
N LEU A 51 5.01 26.78 20.09
CA LEU A 51 5.75 25.51 19.97
C LEU A 51 6.06 25.19 18.50
N ASN A 52 5.07 25.36 17.63
CA ASN A 52 5.20 25.13 16.20
C ASN A 52 6.19 26.10 15.53
N LYS A 53 6.13 27.39 15.90
CA LYS A 53 7.05 28.41 15.41
C LYS A 53 8.50 28.11 15.80
N TRP A 54 8.73 27.71 17.05
CA TRP A 54 10.07 27.37 17.56
C TRP A 54 10.62 26.06 17.00
N ALA A 55 9.76 25.08 16.71
CA ALA A 55 10.17 23.84 16.07
C ALA A 55 10.83 24.09 14.70
N GLY A 56 10.23 24.97 13.90
CA GLY A 56 10.73 25.37 12.58
C GLY A 56 10.83 24.23 11.54
N GLY A 57 10.98 24.62 10.27
CA GLY A 57 11.26 23.69 9.16
C GLY A 57 10.33 22.47 9.08
N ALA A 58 10.95 21.29 8.88
CA ALA A 58 10.30 19.98 8.80
C ALA A 58 9.46 19.63 10.04
N LEU A 59 9.96 20.00 11.22
CA LEU A 59 9.37 19.64 12.50
C LEU A 59 8.06 20.40 12.72
N ALA A 60 8.04 21.68 12.35
CA ALA A 60 6.81 22.49 12.36
C ALA A 60 5.76 21.95 11.37
N ALA A 61 6.19 21.52 10.18
CA ALA A 61 5.27 20.90 9.21
C ALA A 61 4.64 19.61 9.76
N MET A 62 5.41 18.77 10.45
CA MET A 62 4.94 17.55 11.09
C MET A 62 3.94 17.84 12.23
N ILE A 63 4.26 18.80 13.11
CA ILE A 63 3.38 19.23 14.20
C ILE A 63 2.06 19.75 13.64
N ALA A 64 2.11 20.62 12.63
CA ALA A 64 0.95 21.18 11.98
C ALA A 64 0.08 20.12 11.29
N ALA A 65 0.68 19.19 10.54
CA ALA A 65 -0.05 18.11 9.85
C ALA A 65 -0.73 17.16 10.84
N THR A 66 -0.08 16.86 11.97
CA THR A 66 -0.65 15.98 13.00
C THR A 66 -1.82 16.64 13.73
N ALA A 67 -1.72 17.95 13.97
CA ALA A 67 -2.74 18.76 14.65
C ALA A 67 -3.90 19.18 13.74
N ALA A 68 -3.69 19.26 12.42
CA ALA A 68 -4.73 19.58 11.45
C ALA A 68 -5.85 18.55 11.53
N GLN A 69 -7.12 18.97 11.45
CA GLN A 69 -8.27 18.06 11.43
C GLN A 69 -8.34 17.24 10.13
N VAL A 70 -8.00 17.88 9.01
CA VAL A 70 -7.79 17.26 7.70
C VAL A 70 -6.45 17.76 7.18
N PRO A 71 -5.41 16.91 7.10
CA PRO A 71 -4.16 17.29 6.46
C PRO A 71 -4.38 17.52 4.96
N THR A 72 -3.74 18.53 4.40
CA THR A 72 -3.79 18.78 2.95
C THR A 72 -2.75 17.92 2.22
N PRO A 73 -2.96 17.59 0.93
CA PRO A 73 -1.97 16.91 0.09
C PRO A 73 -0.60 17.61 0.10
N ALA A 74 -0.56 18.94 0.08
CA ALA A 74 0.68 19.70 0.17
C ALA A 74 1.39 19.56 1.52
N GLN A 75 0.65 19.48 2.63
CA GLN A 75 1.23 19.20 3.95
C GLN A 75 1.80 17.78 4.02
N LEU A 76 1.10 16.80 3.43
CA LEU A 76 1.60 15.42 3.33
C LEU A 76 2.87 15.35 2.47
N ALA A 77 2.91 16.03 1.32
CA ALA A 77 4.10 16.10 0.48
C ALA A 77 5.28 16.75 1.22
N GLY A 78 5.04 17.82 1.97
CA GLY A 78 6.06 18.45 2.81
C GLY A 78 6.58 17.52 3.92
N LEU A 79 5.70 16.72 4.53
CA LEU A 79 6.07 15.75 5.56
C LEU A 79 6.93 14.61 4.96
N VAL A 80 6.52 14.08 3.82
CA VAL A 80 7.25 13.02 3.10
C VAL A 80 8.63 13.53 2.67
N ALA A 81 8.72 14.72 2.10
CA ALA A 81 9.97 15.33 1.67
C ALA A 81 10.94 15.63 2.82
N ALA A 82 10.40 15.80 4.03
CA ALA A 82 11.19 16.04 5.24
C ALA A 82 11.76 14.74 5.87
N MET A 83 11.29 13.57 5.46
CA MET A 83 11.80 12.31 5.99
C MET A 83 13.20 12.02 5.46
N PRO A 84 14.11 11.54 6.31
CA PRO A 84 15.36 10.96 5.83
C PRO A 84 15.06 9.81 4.86
N PRO A 85 15.79 9.68 3.74
CA PRO A 85 15.61 8.55 2.85
C PRO A 85 15.96 7.25 3.58
N ALA A 86 15.01 6.31 3.62
CA ALA A 86 15.25 4.97 4.15
C ALA A 86 16.31 4.25 3.32
N ARG A 87 17.28 3.65 4.01
CA ARG A 87 18.37 2.91 3.35
C ARG A 87 17.94 1.49 2.97
N TYR A 88 17.05 0.90 3.76
CA TYR A 88 16.53 -0.45 3.56
C TYR A 88 15.01 -0.40 3.47
N ALA A 89 14.45 -1.22 2.58
CA ALA A 89 13.01 -1.23 2.34
C ALA A 89 12.20 -1.70 3.58
N GLU A 90 12.81 -2.52 4.44
CA GLU A 90 12.22 -2.96 5.72
C GLU A 90 11.94 -1.80 6.69
N ASP A 91 12.70 -0.70 6.63
CA ASP A 91 12.53 0.45 7.51
C ASP A 91 11.32 1.32 7.10
N VAL A 92 10.93 1.25 5.82
CA VAL A 92 9.88 2.12 5.25
C VAL A 92 8.52 1.88 5.87
N GLY A 93 8.20 0.63 6.23
CA GLY A 93 6.90 0.30 6.82
C GLY A 93 6.65 1.02 8.14
N TYR A 94 7.67 1.12 8.99
CA TYR A 94 7.60 1.84 10.27
C TYR A 94 7.49 3.35 10.03
N ASP A 95 8.35 3.87 9.16
CA ASP A 95 8.46 5.29 8.84
C ASP A 95 7.17 5.86 8.21
N MET A 96 6.50 5.06 7.38
CA MET A 96 5.27 5.47 6.67
C MET A 96 3.99 5.31 7.49
N GLY A 97 3.99 4.60 8.62
CA GLY A 97 2.75 4.30 9.37
C GLY A 97 2.00 5.56 9.83
N ASN A 98 2.73 6.57 10.31
CA ASN A 98 2.13 7.86 10.70
C ASN A 98 1.59 8.62 9.48
N ILE A 99 2.30 8.58 8.36
CA ILE A 99 1.88 9.23 7.11
C ILE A 99 0.64 8.56 6.55
N ALA A 100 0.57 7.23 6.57
CA ALA A 100 -0.60 6.49 6.14
C ALA A 100 -1.84 6.91 6.96
N THR A 101 -1.70 7.06 8.28
CA THR A 101 -2.79 7.57 9.14
C THR A 101 -3.26 8.97 8.71
N LEU A 102 -2.33 9.89 8.41
CA LEU A 102 -2.66 11.24 7.95
C LEU A 102 -3.25 11.24 6.53
N ALA A 103 -2.78 10.37 5.66
CA ALA A 103 -3.29 10.18 4.30
C ALA A 103 -4.72 9.65 4.30
N GLN A 104 -5.05 8.66 5.14
CA GLN A 104 -6.42 8.17 5.32
C GLN A 104 -7.38 9.28 5.75
N ARG A 105 -6.93 10.17 6.64
CA ARG A 105 -7.72 11.33 7.09
C ARG A 105 -7.92 12.36 5.98
N SER A 106 -6.91 12.55 5.14
CA SER A 106 -6.97 13.45 3.99
C SER A 106 -7.95 12.92 2.93
N LEU A 107 -7.99 11.60 2.70
CA LEU A 107 -8.97 10.96 1.80
C LEU A 107 -10.43 11.04 2.28
N ALA A 108 -10.67 11.35 3.55
CA ALA A 108 -12.02 11.51 4.06
C ALA A 108 -12.64 12.86 3.67
N ASP A 109 -11.84 13.80 3.14
CA ASP A 109 -12.25 15.15 2.80
C ASP A 109 -12.60 15.28 1.31
N GLU A 110 -13.78 15.84 1.04
CA GLU A 110 -14.30 15.98 -0.33
C GLU A 110 -13.44 16.92 -1.19
N ALA A 111 -12.78 17.93 -0.61
CA ALA A 111 -11.93 18.83 -1.40
C ALA A 111 -10.69 18.12 -1.95
N VAL A 112 -10.21 17.07 -1.26
CA VAL A 112 -9.14 16.19 -1.77
C VAL A 112 -9.68 15.28 -2.88
N LEU A 113 -10.92 14.80 -2.77
CA LEU A 113 -11.53 13.94 -3.78
C LEU A 113 -11.95 14.72 -5.05
N ASP A 114 -12.22 16.02 -4.93
CA ASP A 114 -12.48 16.92 -6.06
C ASP A 114 -11.27 17.17 -6.96
N VAL A 115 -10.06 16.79 -6.52
CA VAL A 115 -8.82 16.92 -7.29
C VAL A 115 -8.20 15.53 -7.49
N ALA A 116 -8.36 14.97 -8.68
CA ALA A 116 -7.95 13.59 -8.98
C ALA A 116 -6.44 13.33 -8.75
N GLU A 117 -5.58 14.28 -9.07
CA GLU A 117 -4.14 14.22 -8.80
C GLU A 117 -3.83 14.11 -7.30
N ASP A 118 -4.57 14.86 -6.49
CA ASP A 118 -4.38 14.87 -5.04
C ASP A 118 -4.80 13.54 -4.45
N ALA A 119 -5.96 13.01 -4.83
CA ALA A 119 -6.38 11.68 -4.44
C ALA A 119 -5.40 10.59 -4.91
N SER A 120 -4.87 10.68 -6.13
CA SER A 120 -3.86 9.74 -6.65
C SER A 120 -2.60 9.76 -5.79
N PHE A 121 -2.14 10.95 -5.39
CA PHE A 121 -1.01 11.11 -4.49
C PHE A 121 -1.27 10.51 -3.11
N VAL A 122 -2.40 10.84 -2.50
CA VAL A 122 -2.73 10.36 -1.16
C VAL A 122 -2.92 8.84 -1.15
N LEU A 123 -3.50 8.24 -2.20
CA LEU A 123 -3.58 6.79 -2.37
C LEU A 123 -2.20 6.13 -2.49
N GLU A 124 -1.25 6.75 -3.20
CA GLU A 124 0.13 6.26 -3.29
C GLU A 124 0.84 6.28 -1.92
N LEU A 125 0.51 7.22 -1.03
CA LEU A 125 1.05 7.25 0.33
C LEU A 125 0.52 6.11 1.21
N LEU A 126 -0.61 5.49 0.84
CA LEU A 126 -1.16 4.30 1.52
C LEU A 126 -0.62 2.99 0.96
N ALA A 127 -0.01 3.01 -0.23
CA ALA A 127 0.50 1.84 -0.92
C ALA A 127 1.73 1.25 -0.23
N ASP A 128 2.11 0.04 -0.61
CA ASP A 128 3.31 -0.60 -0.06
C ASP A 128 4.58 -0.04 -0.73
N ARG A 129 5.40 0.57 0.11
CA ARG A 129 6.70 1.14 -0.25
C ARG A 129 7.88 0.35 0.36
N GLY A 130 7.58 -0.67 1.16
CA GLY A 130 8.57 -1.57 1.74
C GLY A 130 9.00 -2.68 0.79
N THR A 131 8.35 -2.83 -0.37
CA THR A 131 8.82 -3.75 -1.40
C THR A 131 10.02 -3.16 -2.15
N ALA A 132 11.15 -3.85 -2.07
CA ALA A 132 12.36 -3.48 -2.77
C ALA A 132 12.21 -3.52 -4.29
N LEU A 133 12.93 -2.63 -4.92
CA LEU A 133 12.89 -2.40 -6.36
C LEU A 133 13.69 -3.54 -7.06
N PRO A 134 13.25 -4.13 -8.21
CA PRO A 134 13.83 -5.39 -8.75
C PRO A 134 15.33 -5.36 -9.05
N ASN A 135 16.03 -6.49 -8.87
CA ASN A 135 17.49 -6.64 -9.00
C ASN A 135 18.29 -5.79 -8.01
N TRP A 136 17.82 -5.73 -6.76
CA TRP A 136 18.65 -5.25 -5.68
C TRP A 136 19.77 -6.27 -5.42
N ASP A 137 20.97 -5.76 -5.14
CA ASP A 137 22.18 -6.56 -4.89
C ASP A 137 22.41 -6.64 -3.37
N GLU A 138 23.27 -5.78 -2.82
CA GLU A 138 23.60 -5.78 -1.38
C GLU A 138 22.58 -5.02 -0.51
N ALA A 139 21.82 -4.09 -1.10
CA ALA A 139 20.85 -3.27 -0.39
C ALA A 139 19.50 -3.27 -1.10
N ALA A 140 18.50 -3.82 -0.43
CA ALA A 140 17.09 -3.78 -0.79
C ALA A 140 16.57 -2.33 -0.73
N ALA A 141 16.89 -1.54 -1.76
CA ALA A 141 16.53 -0.13 -1.82
C ALA A 141 15.02 0.03 -2.07
N PRO A 142 14.33 0.89 -1.30
CA PRO A 142 12.93 1.17 -1.53
C PRO A 142 12.71 2.02 -2.79
N PRO A 143 11.48 2.06 -3.32
CA PRO A 143 11.11 2.99 -4.38
C PRO A 143 11.31 4.45 -3.93
N ALA A 144 11.69 5.32 -4.89
CA ALA A 144 11.86 6.74 -4.63
C ALA A 144 10.56 7.39 -4.12
N LEU A 145 10.68 8.37 -3.23
CA LEU A 145 9.56 9.20 -2.82
C LEU A 145 9.05 10.00 -4.02
N LEU A 146 7.74 10.01 -4.21
CA LEU A 146 7.10 10.69 -5.33
C LEU A 146 6.59 12.06 -4.89
N GLU A 147 6.77 13.06 -5.76
CA GLU A 147 6.11 14.36 -5.63
C GLU A 147 4.62 14.24 -5.94
N GLN A 148 3.82 15.19 -5.44
CA GLN A 148 2.35 15.17 -5.53
C GLN A 148 1.79 14.86 -6.93
N GLY A 149 2.33 15.44 -7.99
CA GLY A 149 1.84 15.19 -9.36
C GLY A 149 2.31 13.89 -10.01
N GLN A 150 3.33 13.23 -9.46
CA GLN A 150 3.99 12.10 -10.12
C GLN A 150 3.15 10.82 -10.17
N PRO A 151 2.41 10.40 -9.11
CA PRO A 151 1.58 9.20 -9.15
C PRO A 151 0.56 9.22 -10.29
N ALA A 152 -0.14 10.34 -10.45
CA ALA A 152 -1.08 10.57 -11.54
C ALA A 152 -0.40 10.49 -12.92
N ALA A 153 0.78 11.10 -13.07
CA ALA A 153 1.55 11.04 -14.32
C ALA A 153 1.99 9.61 -14.67
N ILE A 154 2.43 8.84 -13.67
CA ILE A 154 2.81 7.42 -13.83
C ILE A 154 1.60 6.59 -14.26
N ALA A 155 0.46 6.74 -13.57
CA ALA A 155 -0.77 6.01 -13.90
C ALA A 155 -1.24 6.30 -15.33
N ARG A 156 -1.22 7.58 -15.75
CA ARG A 156 -1.56 7.99 -17.14
C ARG A 156 -0.61 7.38 -18.15
N SER A 157 0.69 7.44 -17.90
CA SER A 157 1.71 6.88 -18.80
C SER A 157 1.53 5.38 -18.98
N ILE A 158 1.35 4.62 -17.90
CA ILE A 158 1.06 3.17 -17.97
C ILE A 158 -0.23 2.93 -18.72
N SER A 159 -1.26 3.74 -18.44
CA SER A 159 -2.58 3.48 -19.01
C SER A 159 -2.67 3.76 -20.50
N ALA A 160 -1.87 4.70 -21.00
CA ALA A 160 -1.72 4.95 -22.44
C ALA A 160 -1.19 3.73 -23.21
N ASP A 161 -0.46 2.82 -22.55
CA ASP A 161 0.03 1.55 -23.13
C ASP A 161 -1.06 0.46 -23.19
N GLY A 162 -2.29 0.81 -22.83
CA GLY A 162 -3.47 -0.03 -23.05
C GLY A 162 -3.88 -0.91 -21.88
N VAL A 163 -3.40 -0.60 -20.68
CA VAL A 163 -3.75 -1.24 -19.41
C VAL A 163 -4.53 -0.23 -18.55
N ASP A 164 -5.52 -0.67 -17.78
CA ASP A 164 -6.15 0.19 -16.79
C ASP A 164 -5.32 0.19 -15.50
N VAL A 165 -5.20 1.34 -14.83
CA VAL A 165 -4.56 1.44 -13.51
C VAL A 165 -5.63 1.77 -12.48
N LEU A 166 -5.75 0.91 -11.47
CA LEU A 166 -6.71 1.06 -10.38
C LEU A 166 -5.96 1.31 -9.08
N GLN A 167 -6.11 2.51 -8.53
CA GLN A 167 -5.65 2.83 -7.18
C GLN A 167 -6.80 2.63 -6.18
N LEU A 168 -6.51 1.97 -5.06
CA LEU A 168 -7.51 1.62 -4.04
C LEU A 168 -6.96 1.91 -2.64
N GLY A 169 -7.78 2.45 -1.75
CA GLY A 169 -7.41 2.63 -0.36
C GLY A 169 -8.59 3.07 0.49
N PHE A 170 -8.56 2.77 1.78
CA PHE A 170 -9.60 3.21 2.70
C PHE A 170 -9.30 4.60 3.24
N ASP A 171 -10.33 5.43 3.38
CA ASP A 171 -10.24 6.65 4.18
C ASP A 171 -10.26 6.35 5.68
N ALA A 172 -10.16 7.40 6.51
CA ALA A 172 -10.17 7.28 7.97
C ALA A 172 -11.51 6.81 8.54
N THR A 173 -12.61 6.92 7.78
CA THR A 173 -13.94 6.44 8.17
C THR A 173 -14.18 4.99 7.74
N GLY A 174 -13.25 4.39 6.99
CA GLY A 174 -13.35 3.03 6.49
C GLY A 174 -14.13 2.88 5.18
N ARG A 175 -14.42 3.98 4.48
CA ARG A 175 -14.97 3.95 3.12
C ARG A 175 -13.85 3.64 2.13
N LEU A 176 -14.12 2.79 1.14
CA LEU A 176 -13.15 2.48 0.09
C LEU A 176 -13.16 3.61 -0.95
N ILE A 177 -12.00 4.21 -1.18
CA ILE A 177 -11.76 5.17 -2.25
C ILE A 177 -11.15 4.43 -3.43
N ARG A 178 -11.73 4.63 -4.61
CA ARG A 178 -11.26 4.08 -5.87
C ARG A 178 -10.93 5.20 -6.85
N LEU A 179 -9.77 5.10 -7.48
CA LEU A 179 -9.37 5.98 -8.58
C LEU A 179 -8.91 5.13 -9.77
N ALA A 180 -9.59 5.28 -10.90
CA ALA A 180 -9.29 4.55 -12.12
C ALA A 180 -8.62 5.47 -13.14
N THR A 181 -7.59 4.96 -13.81
CA THR A 181 -6.96 5.59 -14.97
C THR A 181 -7.12 4.66 -16.17
N SER A 182 -7.69 5.18 -17.26
CA SER A 182 -7.99 4.41 -18.47
C SER A 182 -7.62 5.20 -19.72
N ASN A 183 -6.98 4.54 -20.68
CA ASN A 183 -6.51 5.15 -21.94
C ASN A 183 -5.66 6.43 -21.74
N GLY A 184 -4.90 6.49 -20.65
CA GLY A 184 -4.08 7.65 -20.31
C GLY A 184 -4.86 8.83 -19.70
N GLU A 185 -6.16 8.66 -19.43
CA GLU A 185 -7.00 9.65 -18.75
C GLU A 185 -7.21 9.23 -17.30
N LEU A 186 -6.94 10.16 -16.37
CA LEU A 186 -7.20 9.97 -14.95
C LEU A 186 -8.67 10.31 -14.70
N GLY A 187 -9.44 9.34 -14.19
CA GLY A 187 -10.82 9.56 -13.79
C GLY A 187 -10.94 10.37 -12.49
N MET A 188 -12.18 10.64 -12.08
CA MET A 188 -12.43 11.21 -10.75
C MET A 188 -12.39 10.11 -9.68
N PRO A 189 -11.88 10.40 -8.47
CA PRO A 189 -12.01 9.53 -7.33
C PRO A 189 -13.49 9.19 -7.07
N THR A 190 -13.76 7.96 -6.69
CA THR A 190 -15.09 7.50 -6.30
C THR A 190 -15.04 6.92 -4.91
N VAL A 191 -15.94 7.36 -4.04
CA VAL A 191 -16.22 6.70 -2.76
C VAL A 191 -17.15 5.53 -3.06
N GLU A 192 -16.71 4.31 -2.78
CA GLU A 192 -17.53 3.13 -2.95
C GLU A 192 -18.69 3.10 -1.94
N ASP A 193 -19.78 2.47 -2.36
CA ASP A 193 -20.96 2.26 -1.52
C ASP A 193 -20.56 1.42 -0.29
N GLY A 194 -20.74 1.98 0.91
CA GLY A 194 -20.32 1.36 2.16
C GLY A 194 -21.04 0.04 2.47
N ASP A 195 -22.23 -0.16 1.92
CA ASP A 195 -22.97 -1.43 2.01
C ASP A 195 -22.36 -2.51 1.12
N LYS A 196 -21.61 -2.09 0.09
CA LYS A 196 -20.98 -2.97 -0.91
C LYS A 196 -19.51 -3.22 -0.63
N PHE A 197 -18.77 -2.24 -0.11
CA PHE A 197 -17.38 -2.41 0.27
C PHE A 197 -17.01 -1.42 1.38
N SER A 198 -16.61 -1.96 2.53
CA SER A 198 -16.09 -1.15 3.64
C SER A 198 -14.94 -1.85 4.36
N ARG A 199 -14.14 -1.08 5.10
CA ARG A 199 -13.04 -1.62 5.92
C ARG A 199 -13.52 -2.67 6.92
N PRO A 200 -14.63 -2.48 7.67
CA PRO A 200 -15.14 -3.51 8.58
C PRO A 200 -15.54 -4.80 7.86
N ALA A 201 -16.20 -4.70 6.69
CA ALA A 201 -16.56 -5.86 5.89
C ALA A 201 -15.31 -6.63 5.42
N PHE A 202 -14.30 -5.91 4.95
CA PHE A 202 -13.02 -6.49 4.54
C PHE A 202 -12.29 -7.17 5.69
N GLN A 203 -12.22 -6.54 6.87
CA GLN A 203 -11.62 -7.13 8.06
C GLN A 203 -12.33 -8.42 8.48
N ALA A 204 -13.67 -8.39 8.53
CA ALA A 204 -14.48 -9.57 8.85
C ALA A 204 -14.23 -10.72 7.86
N TRP A 205 -14.13 -10.40 6.57
CA TRP A 205 -13.77 -11.38 5.54
C TRP A 205 -12.35 -11.93 5.76
N SER A 206 -11.35 -11.06 5.95
CA SER A 206 -9.94 -11.44 6.07
C SER A 206 -9.63 -12.32 7.28
N HIS A 207 -10.43 -12.23 8.35
CA HIS A 207 -10.33 -13.12 9.50
C HIS A 207 -10.74 -14.56 9.17
N SER A 208 -11.60 -14.74 8.17
CA SER A 208 -12.13 -16.05 7.79
C SER A 208 -11.53 -16.59 6.51
N PHE A 209 -11.24 -15.72 5.55
CA PHE A 209 -10.80 -16.07 4.20
C PHE A 209 -9.43 -15.46 3.91
N PRO A 210 -8.56 -16.16 3.17
CA PRO A 210 -8.86 -17.34 2.35
C PRO A 210 -8.89 -18.70 3.09
N PHE A 211 -8.62 -18.74 4.40
CA PHE A 211 -8.41 -19.98 5.17
C PHE A 211 -9.57 -20.99 5.15
N HIS A 212 -10.82 -20.52 5.06
CA HIS A 212 -11.98 -21.42 4.99
C HIS A 212 -12.33 -21.89 3.57
N TYR A 213 -11.66 -21.40 2.53
CA TYR A 213 -11.84 -21.95 1.19
C TYR A 213 -11.34 -23.39 1.14
N GLY A 214 -12.20 -24.32 0.72
CA GLY A 214 -11.90 -25.75 0.68
C GLY A 214 -12.23 -26.52 1.97
N VAL A 215 -12.64 -25.82 3.04
CA VAL A 215 -13.26 -26.45 4.23
C VAL A 215 -14.78 -26.49 4.08
N ASP A 216 -15.36 -25.39 3.59
CA ASP A 216 -16.78 -25.31 3.22
C ASP A 216 -16.92 -25.60 1.72
N GLU A 217 -17.62 -26.70 1.41
CA GLU A 217 -17.90 -27.14 0.03
C GLU A 217 -19.18 -26.53 -0.56
N SER A 218 -19.78 -25.55 0.14
CA SER A 218 -20.97 -24.87 -0.34
C SER A 218 -20.75 -24.29 -1.74
N PRO A 219 -21.69 -24.51 -2.69
CA PRO A 219 -21.58 -23.91 -4.01
C PRO A 219 -21.59 -22.39 -3.89
N ASN A 220 -20.84 -21.72 -4.77
CA ASN A 220 -20.75 -20.27 -4.84
C ASN A 220 -20.19 -19.59 -3.58
N LEU A 221 -19.43 -20.30 -2.74
CA LEU A 221 -18.83 -19.74 -1.53
C LEU A 221 -18.03 -18.45 -1.81
N PHE A 222 -17.26 -18.40 -2.91
CA PHE A 222 -16.57 -17.18 -3.34
C PHE A 222 -17.55 -16.00 -3.50
N TYR A 223 -18.62 -16.14 -4.28
CA TYR A 223 -19.59 -15.06 -4.50
C TYR A 223 -20.29 -14.60 -3.22
N ARG A 224 -20.69 -15.55 -2.36
CA ARG A 224 -21.37 -15.23 -1.09
C ARG A 224 -20.46 -14.50 -0.12
N THR A 225 -19.19 -14.89 -0.06
CA THR A 225 -18.23 -14.33 0.90
C THR A 225 -17.70 -12.97 0.45
N THR A 226 -17.66 -12.71 -0.86
CA THR A 226 -17.27 -11.42 -1.42
C THR A 226 -18.45 -10.50 -1.72
N GLU A 227 -19.68 -10.84 -1.31
CA GLU A 227 -20.86 -10.02 -1.59
C GLU A 227 -20.76 -8.62 -0.96
N CYS A 228 -20.16 -8.52 0.22
CA CYS A 228 -19.87 -7.26 0.91
C CYS A 228 -18.49 -6.66 0.56
N LEU A 229 -17.88 -7.12 -0.54
CA LEU A 229 -16.60 -6.63 -1.09
C LEU A 229 -16.72 -6.34 -2.60
N GLN A 230 -17.85 -5.74 -2.99
CA GLN A 230 -18.19 -5.38 -4.36
C GLN A 230 -17.61 -4.02 -4.76
N LEU A 231 -16.97 -3.95 -5.93
CA LEU A 231 -16.58 -2.69 -6.55
C LEU A 231 -17.68 -2.18 -7.47
N GLY A 232 -18.03 -0.90 -7.38
CA GLY A 232 -18.86 -0.17 -8.34
C GLY A 232 -18.19 0.08 -9.69
N TRP A 233 -17.17 -0.71 -10.05
CA TRP A 233 -16.36 -0.56 -11.26
C TRP A 233 -16.10 -1.91 -11.90
N SER A 234 -16.09 -1.92 -13.23
CA SER A 234 -15.85 -3.11 -14.03
C SER A 234 -14.71 -2.86 -15.02
N ALA A 235 -13.78 -3.80 -15.08
CA ALA A 235 -12.66 -3.74 -16.01
C ALA A 235 -13.09 -4.13 -17.43
N ALA A 236 -12.65 -3.34 -18.42
CA ALA A 236 -12.79 -3.67 -19.83
C ALA A 236 -11.46 -4.03 -20.50
N ARG A 237 -10.34 -3.74 -19.83
CA ARG A 237 -8.97 -3.94 -20.33
C ARG A 237 -8.12 -4.65 -19.27
N PRO A 238 -6.96 -5.23 -19.64
CA PRO A 238 -5.99 -5.68 -18.65
C PRO A 238 -5.79 -4.61 -17.58
N THR A 239 -5.76 -4.99 -16.31
CA THR A 239 -5.79 -4.04 -15.18
C THR A 239 -4.63 -4.28 -14.23
N ILE A 240 -3.97 -3.20 -13.82
CA ILE A 240 -3.00 -3.17 -12.72
C ILE A 240 -3.66 -2.53 -11.51
N VAL A 241 -3.58 -3.19 -10.35
CA VAL A 241 -4.11 -2.69 -9.08
C VAL A 241 -2.95 -2.24 -8.19
N ALA A 242 -2.92 -0.97 -7.82
CA ALA A 242 -2.04 -0.40 -6.79
C ALA A 242 -2.89 -0.06 -5.57
N ALA A 243 -2.96 -0.97 -4.61
CA ALA A 243 -3.81 -0.83 -3.43
C ALA A 243 -3.01 -0.42 -2.19
N SER A 244 -3.71 0.17 -1.22
CA SER A 244 -3.16 0.37 0.12
C SER A 244 -2.62 -0.94 0.70
N SER A 245 -1.56 -0.87 1.49
CA SER A 245 -0.88 -2.04 2.05
C SER A 245 -1.84 -3.03 2.74
N GLU A 246 -2.85 -2.52 3.45
CA GLU A 246 -3.89 -3.34 4.08
C GLU A 246 -4.78 -4.14 3.11
N LEU A 247 -4.96 -3.66 1.87
CA LEU A 247 -5.78 -4.32 0.85
C LEU A 247 -4.97 -5.32 0.01
N GLN A 248 -3.64 -5.31 0.08
CA GLN A 248 -2.80 -6.14 -0.80
C GLN A 248 -2.91 -7.64 -0.54
N ALA A 249 -3.38 -8.04 0.65
CA ALA A 249 -3.71 -9.43 0.96
C ALA A 249 -4.94 -9.94 0.18
N PHE A 250 -5.78 -9.03 -0.35
CA PHE A 250 -6.93 -9.39 -1.16
C PHE A 250 -6.50 -9.67 -2.61
N PRO A 251 -6.72 -10.88 -3.16
CA PRO A 251 -6.31 -11.17 -4.52
C PRO A 251 -7.07 -10.28 -5.52
N PRO A 252 -6.37 -9.50 -6.37
CA PRO A 252 -7.04 -8.52 -7.23
C PRO A 252 -7.93 -9.18 -8.29
N THR A 253 -7.67 -10.46 -8.61
CA THR A 253 -8.47 -11.25 -9.55
C THR A 253 -9.87 -11.57 -9.03
N ILE A 254 -10.09 -11.53 -7.70
CA ILE A 254 -11.39 -11.84 -7.08
C ILE A 254 -12.20 -10.61 -6.68
N PHE A 255 -11.74 -9.40 -7.01
CA PHE A 255 -12.62 -8.24 -6.95
C PHE A 255 -13.88 -8.51 -7.79
N TYR A 256 -15.04 -8.28 -7.18
CA TYR A 256 -16.34 -8.61 -7.74
C TYR A 256 -17.06 -7.32 -8.11
N ASP A 257 -17.56 -7.20 -9.34
CA ASP A 257 -18.25 -5.99 -9.80
C ASP A 257 -19.78 -6.05 -9.67
N GLY A 258 -20.29 -7.01 -8.89
CA GLY A 258 -21.71 -7.30 -8.77
C GLY A 258 -22.24 -8.28 -9.82
N THR A 259 -21.44 -8.63 -10.84
CA THR A 259 -21.80 -9.63 -11.86
C THR A 259 -20.77 -10.76 -12.00
N VAL A 260 -19.48 -10.43 -12.04
CA VAL A 260 -18.40 -11.41 -12.19
C VAL A 260 -17.10 -10.89 -11.59
N PHE A 261 -16.19 -11.80 -11.26
CA PHE A 261 -14.85 -11.46 -10.80
C PHE A 261 -13.99 -10.85 -11.92
N LEU A 262 -13.19 -9.83 -11.59
CA LEU A 262 -12.34 -9.14 -12.56
C LEU A 262 -11.41 -10.09 -13.33
N GLY A 263 -10.81 -11.06 -12.64
CA GLY A 263 -9.90 -12.05 -13.25
C GLY A 263 -10.56 -13.01 -14.24
N ARG A 264 -11.91 -13.07 -14.28
CA ARG A 264 -12.65 -13.80 -15.32
C ARG A 264 -12.93 -12.95 -16.56
N LYS A 265 -12.85 -11.62 -16.45
CA LYS A 265 -13.10 -10.68 -17.55
C LYS A 265 -11.81 -10.33 -18.28
N VAL A 266 -10.77 -10.02 -17.53
CA VAL A 266 -9.51 -9.46 -18.06
C VAL A 266 -8.32 -10.01 -17.29
N ALA A 267 -7.11 -9.85 -17.84
CA ALA A 267 -5.89 -10.07 -17.07
C ALA A 267 -5.80 -9.00 -15.97
N VAL A 268 -5.54 -9.43 -14.73
CA VAL A 268 -5.40 -8.54 -13.58
C VAL A 268 -4.12 -8.88 -12.83
N THR A 269 -3.37 -7.86 -12.42
CA THR A 269 -2.22 -8.01 -11.55
C THR A 269 -2.21 -6.93 -10.47
N ALA A 270 -1.57 -7.20 -9.34
CA ALA A 270 -1.32 -6.20 -8.30
C ALA A 270 0.13 -5.75 -8.34
N VAL A 271 0.37 -4.51 -7.94
CA VAL A 271 1.70 -3.95 -7.70
C VAL A 271 1.76 -3.34 -6.30
N PRO A 272 2.94 -3.31 -5.65
CA PRO A 272 3.07 -2.72 -4.31
C PRO A 272 2.70 -1.24 -4.27
N SER A 273 3.15 -0.49 -5.28
CA SER A 273 2.93 0.96 -5.43
C SER A 273 3.23 1.41 -6.86
N LEU A 274 2.79 2.61 -7.24
CA LEU A 274 3.12 3.19 -8.54
C LEU A 274 4.60 3.59 -8.62
N ALA A 275 5.20 4.04 -7.52
CA ALA A 275 6.63 4.30 -7.44
C ALA A 275 7.46 3.04 -7.77
N TRP A 276 7.07 1.89 -7.18
CA TRP A 276 7.73 0.62 -7.45
C TRP A 276 7.59 0.24 -8.93
N LEU A 277 6.38 0.35 -9.49
CA LEU A 277 6.12 -0.01 -10.87
C LEU A 277 6.89 0.87 -11.86
N SER A 278 6.94 2.19 -11.64
CA SER A 278 7.74 3.10 -12.47
C SER A 278 9.22 2.71 -12.46
N GLY A 279 9.80 2.55 -11.27
CA GLY A 279 11.20 2.16 -11.16
C GLY A 279 11.50 0.77 -11.72
N ALA A 280 10.57 -0.19 -11.58
CA ALA A 280 10.70 -1.51 -12.19
C ALA A 280 10.70 -1.43 -13.72
N ARG A 281 9.84 -0.59 -14.32
CA ARG A 281 9.79 -0.36 -15.77
C ARG A 281 11.04 0.34 -16.28
N GLU A 282 11.53 1.35 -15.57
CA GLU A 282 12.74 2.10 -15.93
C GLU A 282 13.98 1.22 -15.96
N ARG A 283 14.10 0.27 -15.03
CA ARG A 283 15.19 -0.72 -15.04
C ARG A 283 15.12 -1.68 -16.22
N ALA A 284 13.93 -1.88 -16.79
CA ALA A 284 13.67 -2.70 -17.97
C ALA A 284 14.42 -4.04 -17.96
N HIS A 285 14.52 -4.67 -16.78
CA HIS A 285 15.40 -5.81 -16.62
C HIS A 285 14.96 -6.96 -17.51
N LYS A 286 15.92 -7.46 -18.29
CA LYS A 286 15.77 -8.66 -19.09
C LYS A 286 16.77 -9.65 -18.52
N GLY A 287 16.27 -10.78 -18.03
CA GLY A 287 17.14 -11.86 -17.59
C GLY A 287 17.98 -12.41 -18.75
N ASP A 288 18.90 -13.30 -18.45
CA ASP A 288 19.92 -13.82 -19.36
C ASP A 288 19.44 -14.93 -20.32
N GLY A 289 18.13 -15.13 -20.44
CA GLY A 289 17.49 -16.14 -21.29
C GLY A 289 17.32 -17.50 -20.61
N ARG A 290 17.99 -17.75 -19.48
CA ARG A 290 17.87 -19.04 -18.77
C ARG A 290 16.50 -19.20 -18.14
N ARG A 291 16.01 -20.44 -18.15
CA ARG A 291 14.84 -20.90 -17.43
C ARG A 291 15.33 -21.86 -16.35
N VAL A 292 15.03 -21.56 -15.09
CA VAL A 292 15.52 -22.32 -13.96
C VAL A 292 14.34 -22.76 -13.09
N ALA A 293 14.44 -23.95 -12.51
CA ALA A 293 13.43 -24.47 -11.60
C ALA A 293 14.10 -25.02 -10.35
N TRP A 294 13.62 -24.62 -9.18
CA TRP A 294 14.10 -25.14 -7.91
C TRP A 294 12.94 -25.70 -7.09
N ILE A 295 13.06 -26.96 -6.67
CA ILE A 295 12.07 -27.63 -5.83
C ILE A 295 12.77 -28.15 -4.57
N SER A 296 12.41 -27.65 -3.40
CA SER A 296 13.04 -28.07 -2.14
C SER A 296 12.61 -29.50 -1.75
N THR A 297 13.33 -30.51 -2.23
CA THR A 297 13.02 -31.93 -1.96
C THR A 297 13.87 -32.55 -0.86
N ALA A 298 14.83 -31.80 -0.32
CA ALA A 298 15.88 -32.32 0.58
C ALA A 298 15.37 -32.78 1.96
N GLU A 299 14.17 -32.36 2.40
CA GLU A 299 13.62 -32.70 3.72
C GLU A 299 12.69 -33.93 3.72
N GLY A 300 12.41 -34.54 2.57
CA GLY A 300 11.51 -35.70 2.47
C GLY A 300 12.21 -37.04 2.71
N GLU A 301 12.32 -37.50 3.96
CA GLU A 301 13.02 -38.75 4.33
C GLU A 301 12.52 -40.03 3.62
N ASP A 302 11.31 -40.03 3.05
CA ASP A 302 10.69 -41.25 2.47
C ASP A 302 10.34 -41.17 0.98
N GLY A 303 10.78 -40.14 0.23
CA GLY A 303 10.50 -40.01 -1.21
C GLY A 303 9.01 -39.87 -1.58
N ARG A 304 8.13 -39.73 -0.58
CA ARG A 304 6.67 -39.56 -0.69
C ARG A 304 6.18 -38.17 -0.28
N SER A 305 7.10 -37.22 -0.07
CA SER A 305 6.69 -35.84 0.22
C SER A 305 5.97 -35.23 -0.99
N THR A 306 5.04 -34.32 -0.74
CA THR A 306 4.29 -33.61 -1.80
C THR A 306 5.24 -32.94 -2.81
N LEU A 307 6.35 -32.36 -2.33
CA LEU A 307 7.35 -31.70 -3.17
C LEU A 307 8.14 -32.71 -4.02
N THR A 308 8.45 -33.91 -3.49
CA THR A 308 9.08 -34.98 -4.26
C THR A 308 8.18 -35.47 -5.40
N LEU A 309 6.88 -35.68 -5.12
CA LEU A 309 5.91 -36.08 -6.14
C LEU A 309 5.73 -35.00 -7.21
N LEU A 310 5.73 -33.73 -6.79
CA LEU A 310 5.64 -32.61 -7.72
C LEU A 310 6.88 -32.52 -8.62
N ALA A 311 8.08 -32.69 -8.07
CA ALA A 311 9.32 -32.73 -8.85
C ALA A 311 9.29 -33.83 -9.92
N GLN A 312 8.85 -35.04 -9.55
CA GLN A 312 8.68 -36.14 -10.52
C GLN A 312 7.68 -35.81 -11.63
N ARG A 313 6.56 -35.14 -11.28
CA ARG A 313 5.53 -34.77 -12.25
C ARG A 313 5.97 -33.65 -13.19
N LEU A 314 6.84 -32.75 -12.73
CA LEU A 314 7.31 -31.60 -13.50
C LEU A 314 8.59 -31.87 -14.30
N ASP A 315 9.28 -33.00 -14.06
CA ASP A 315 10.53 -33.38 -14.72
C ASP A 315 10.42 -33.37 -16.27
N GLY A 316 9.38 -34.02 -16.81
CA GLY A 316 9.11 -34.03 -18.25
C GLY A 316 8.88 -32.63 -18.82
N PRO A 317 7.86 -31.88 -18.34
CA PRO A 317 7.62 -30.51 -18.78
C PRO A 317 8.83 -29.58 -18.66
N PHE A 318 9.62 -29.66 -17.58
CA PHE A 318 10.82 -28.86 -17.42
C PHE A 318 11.90 -29.21 -18.44
N THR A 319 12.11 -30.50 -18.69
CA THR A 319 13.05 -30.96 -19.74
C THR A 319 12.60 -30.48 -21.11
N ASP A 320 11.33 -30.67 -21.46
CA ASP A 320 10.75 -30.29 -22.76
C ASP A 320 10.85 -28.78 -23.04
N HIS A 321 10.83 -27.96 -21.99
CA HIS A 321 10.91 -26.50 -22.09
C HIS A 321 12.30 -25.92 -21.77
N GLY A 322 13.32 -26.75 -21.60
CA GLY A 322 14.72 -26.34 -21.43
C GLY A 322 15.03 -25.69 -20.09
N PHE A 323 14.37 -26.13 -19.02
CA PHE A 323 14.66 -25.67 -17.67
C PHE A 323 15.92 -26.34 -17.11
N VAL A 324 16.72 -25.57 -16.39
CA VAL A 324 17.77 -26.09 -15.50
C VAL A 324 17.16 -26.33 -14.14
N VAL A 325 16.98 -27.61 -13.78
CA VAL A 325 16.31 -28.02 -12.54
C VAL A 325 17.33 -28.28 -11.43
N ASP A 326 17.04 -27.80 -10.21
CA ASP A 326 17.78 -28.12 -8.99
C ASP A 326 16.79 -28.54 -7.89
N ASN A 327 17.05 -29.67 -7.23
CA ASN A 327 16.16 -30.21 -6.20
C ASN A 327 16.80 -30.21 -4.79
N GLY A 328 17.92 -29.51 -4.64
CA GLY A 328 18.70 -29.42 -3.40
C GLY A 328 18.01 -28.62 -2.32
N GLY A 329 18.54 -28.70 -1.09
CA GLY A 329 17.94 -28.06 0.09
C GLY A 329 18.11 -26.55 0.19
N VAL A 330 18.87 -25.93 -0.72
CA VAL A 330 19.12 -24.48 -0.74
C VAL A 330 18.96 -23.98 -2.17
N LEU A 331 18.32 -22.81 -2.32
CA LEU A 331 18.20 -22.14 -3.61
C LEU A 331 19.59 -21.80 -4.17
N PRO A 332 19.95 -22.26 -5.38
CA PRO A 332 21.29 -22.02 -5.91
C PRO A 332 21.53 -20.55 -6.29
N GLU A 333 22.67 -19.98 -5.86
CA GLU A 333 23.10 -18.62 -6.26
C GLU A 333 23.16 -18.44 -7.79
N ARG A 334 23.51 -19.52 -8.51
CA ARG A 334 23.57 -19.52 -9.98
C ARG A 334 22.23 -19.22 -10.67
N PHE A 335 21.11 -19.22 -9.94
CA PHE A 335 19.78 -18.86 -10.49
C PHE A 335 19.61 -17.34 -10.65
N ALA A 336 20.44 -16.54 -9.98
CA ALA A 336 20.42 -15.09 -10.13
C ALA A 336 20.55 -14.69 -11.61
N GLY A 337 19.74 -13.71 -12.03
CA GLY A 337 19.71 -13.18 -13.40
C GLY A 337 18.95 -14.02 -14.43
N ALA A 338 18.37 -15.17 -14.06
CA ALA A 338 17.56 -15.97 -14.97
C ALA A 338 16.33 -15.20 -15.49
N SER A 339 15.95 -15.42 -16.75
CA SER A 339 14.73 -14.81 -17.33
C SER A 339 13.44 -15.39 -16.75
N MET A 340 13.48 -16.62 -16.25
CA MET A 340 12.34 -17.27 -15.64
C MET A 340 12.82 -18.20 -14.53
N ALA A 341 12.24 -18.05 -13.35
CA ALA A 341 12.44 -18.96 -12.22
C ALA A 341 11.11 -19.57 -11.81
N VAL A 342 11.07 -20.89 -11.64
CA VAL A 342 9.95 -21.60 -11.00
C VAL A 342 10.46 -22.10 -9.66
N LEU A 343 9.98 -21.52 -8.57
CA LEU A 343 10.38 -21.86 -7.21
C LEU A 343 9.25 -22.64 -6.55
N THR A 344 9.56 -23.78 -5.96
CA THR A 344 8.58 -24.57 -5.22
C THR A 344 9.17 -25.05 -3.91
N ALA A 345 8.68 -24.47 -2.83
CA ALA A 345 9.03 -24.82 -1.46
C ALA A 345 7.78 -24.68 -0.58
N HIS A 346 7.89 -25.10 0.68
CA HIS A 346 6.95 -24.64 1.69
C HIS A 346 7.17 -23.14 1.88
N GLY A 347 6.09 -22.37 1.70
CA GLY A 347 6.06 -20.92 1.90
C GLY A 347 5.84 -20.56 3.36
#